data_AF-A0A926RDF8-F1
#
_entry.id   AF-A0A926RDF8-F1
#
_cell.length_a   1.000
_cell.length_b   1.000
_cell.length_c   1.000
_cell.angle_alpha   90.00
_cell.angle_beta   90.00
_cell.angle_gamma   90.00
#
_symmetry.space_group_name_H-M   'P 1'
#
loop_
_entity.id
_entity.type
_entity.pdbx_description
1 polymer ?
#
loop_
_entity_poly.entity_id
_entity_poly.type
_entity_poly.pdbx_seq_one_letter_code
_entity_poly.pdbx_strand_id
1 'polypeptide(L)'
;MKKIIITLTFTIISTMAFANSGKFNASGMGSWEMNIMNAGNGNMAITYDGNAGLSDKNPESIFDKSTMNCVGGLTLVSGKFDDETGMCTFYLADGEKVFMNYKGKGTGGQGGSGTFKIIGGTGKYEKISGTGFSSRQNLKGKEGFAHSMNQMSGEYTY
;
A
#
# COMPACT_ATOMS: atom_id res chain seq x y z
N MET A 1 -64.81 -23.40 23.21
CA MET A 1 -63.59 -22.56 23.27
C MET A 1 -62.57 -23.11 22.27
N LYS A 2 -62.45 -22.51 21.08
CA LYS A 2 -61.53 -22.98 20.03
C LYS A 2 -60.15 -22.34 20.26
N LYS A 3 -59.13 -23.16 20.52
CA LYS A 3 -57.74 -22.72 20.69
C LYS A 3 -57.16 -22.36 19.31
N ILE A 4 -56.86 -21.08 19.11
CA ILE A 4 -56.10 -20.60 17.94
C ILE A 4 -54.63 -20.81 18.28
N ILE A 5 -53.96 -21.71 17.56
CA ILE A 5 -52.52 -21.90 17.64
C ILE A 5 -51.91 -20.94 16.61
N ILE A 6 -51.26 -19.88 17.09
CA ILE A 6 -50.50 -18.94 16.27
C ILE A 6 -49.08 -19.49 16.16
N THR A 7 -48.72 -19.97 14.98
CA THR A 7 -47.35 -20.40 14.67
C THR A 7 -46.54 -19.15 14.31
N LEU A 8 -45.61 -18.75 15.20
CA LEU A 8 -44.67 -17.66 14.96
C LEU A 8 -43.50 -18.17 14.11
N THR A 9 -43.46 -17.82 12.82
CA THR A 9 -42.30 -18.08 11.96
C THR A 9 -41.26 -16.97 12.14
N PHE A 10 -40.16 -17.28 12.82
CA PHE A 10 -39.02 -16.37 12.97
C PHE A 10 -38.13 -16.47 11.72
N THR A 11 -38.23 -15.51 10.80
CA THR A 11 -37.31 -15.39 9.66
C THR A 11 -36.01 -14.74 10.12
N ILE A 12 -34.94 -15.53 10.20
CA ILE A 12 -33.58 -15.03 10.40
C ILE A 12 -33.15 -14.38 9.08
N ILE A 13 -33.24 -13.06 8.99
CA ILE A 13 -32.66 -12.30 7.88
C ILE A 13 -31.15 -12.22 8.15
N SER A 14 -30.41 -13.23 7.70
CA SER A 14 -28.95 -13.11 7.60
C SER A 14 -28.63 -12.08 6.54
N THR A 15 -28.22 -10.87 6.95
CA THR A 15 -27.62 -9.89 6.03
C THR A 15 -26.31 -10.48 5.51
N MET A 16 -26.35 -11.11 4.33
CA MET A 16 -25.12 -11.44 3.62
C MET A 16 -24.52 -10.11 3.16
N ALA A 17 -23.57 -9.59 3.92
CA ALA A 17 -22.78 -8.44 3.50
C ALA A 17 -21.95 -8.88 2.30
N PHE A 18 -22.25 -8.35 1.12
CA PHE A 18 -21.41 -8.54 -0.05
C PHE A 18 -20.09 -7.82 0.20
N ALA A 19 -18.97 -8.51 -0.05
CA ALA A 19 -17.66 -7.90 0.04
C ALA A 19 -17.55 -6.82 -1.06
N ASN A 20 -17.18 -5.61 -0.68
CA ASN A 20 -16.95 -4.52 -1.62
C ASN A 20 -15.62 -4.75 -2.31
N SER A 21 -15.59 -4.64 -3.64
CA SER A 21 -14.36 -4.78 -4.41
C SER A 21 -14.12 -3.55 -5.25
N GLY A 22 -12.85 -3.20 -5.45
CA GLY A 22 -12.47 -2.03 -6.20
C GLY A 22 -11.12 -2.19 -6.89
N LYS A 23 -10.89 -1.32 -7.88
CA LYS A 23 -9.58 -1.11 -8.51
C LYS A 23 -9.08 0.28 -8.17
N PHE A 24 -7.77 0.43 -8.16
CA PHE A 24 -7.15 1.72 -7.87
C PHE A 24 -5.95 1.97 -8.79
N ASN A 25 -5.67 3.24 -9.06
CA ASN A 25 -4.52 3.73 -9.81
C ASN A 25 -4.07 5.04 -9.17
N ALA A 26 -3.31 4.92 -8.08
CA ALA A 26 -2.83 6.02 -7.28
C ALA A 26 -1.43 6.45 -7.72
N SER A 27 -1.16 7.75 -7.67
CA SER A 27 0.17 8.29 -7.90
C SER A 27 0.42 9.51 -7.03
N GLY A 28 1.70 9.80 -6.78
CA GLY A 28 2.09 10.99 -6.04
C GLY A 28 3.55 10.97 -5.63
N MET A 29 3.95 11.97 -4.87
CA MET A 29 5.35 12.22 -4.56
C MET A 29 5.64 11.93 -3.08
N GLY A 30 6.84 11.43 -2.82
CA GLY A 30 7.30 11.09 -1.48
C GLY A 30 8.71 11.54 -1.16
N SER A 31 9.01 11.54 0.12
CA SER A 31 10.32 11.83 0.70
C SER A 31 10.69 10.72 1.67
N TRP A 32 11.95 10.33 1.67
CA TRP A 32 12.44 9.16 2.39
C TRP A 32 13.72 9.53 3.12
N GLU A 33 13.71 9.34 4.44
CA GLU A 33 14.91 9.35 5.24
C GLU A 33 15.66 8.03 4.99
N MET A 34 16.96 8.14 4.71
CA MET A 34 17.78 7.02 4.27
C MET A 34 18.90 6.77 5.28
N ASN A 35 19.09 5.51 5.64
CA ASN A 35 20.33 5.06 6.28
C ASN A 35 21.11 4.21 5.26
N ILE A 36 22.35 4.61 4.99
CA ILE A 36 23.14 4.06 3.87
C ILE A 36 24.50 3.64 4.38
N MET A 37 24.82 2.36 4.19
CA MET A 37 26.19 1.86 4.24
C MET A 37 26.71 1.72 2.81
N ASN A 38 27.75 2.50 2.47
CA ASN A 38 28.36 2.47 1.14
C ASN A 38 29.67 1.66 1.18
N ALA A 39 29.70 0.54 0.46
CA ALA A 39 30.86 -0.34 0.36
C ALA A 39 31.68 -0.11 -0.94
N GLY A 40 31.37 0.95 -1.70
CA GLY A 40 32.02 1.28 -2.97
C GLY A 40 31.55 0.41 -4.13
N ASN A 41 31.95 0.77 -5.36
CA ASN A 41 31.64 0.04 -6.60
C ASN A 41 30.14 -0.23 -6.82
N GLY A 42 29.28 0.69 -6.37
CA GLY A 42 27.83 0.55 -6.45
C GLY A 42 27.24 -0.46 -5.47
N ASN A 43 28.01 -0.96 -4.50
CA ASN A 43 27.53 -1.84 -3.46
C ASN A 43 27.09 -1.03 -2.23
N MET A 44 25.83 -1.17 -1.83
CA MET A 44 25.28 -0.44 -0.69
C MET A 44 24.26 -1.29 0.06
N ALA A 45 24.18 -1.15 1.37
CA ALA A 45 23.02 -1.59 2.16
C ALA A 45 22.21 -0.36 2.55
N ILE A 46 20.90 -0.40 2.33
CA ILE A 46 20.02 0.75 2.48
C ILE A 46 18.80 0.35 3.29
N THR A 47 18.46 1.15 4.30
CA THR A 47 17.14 1.15 4.93
C THR A 47 16.51 2.52 4.80
N TYR A 48 15.19 2.58 4.84
CA TYR A 48 14.47 3.84 4.73
C TYR A 48 13.18 3.85 5.55
N ASP A 49 12.82 5.07 5.95
CA ASP A 49 11.51 5.43 6.48
C ASP A 49 11.06 6.66 5.72
N GLY A 50 9.89 6.62 5.11
CA GLY A 50 9.41 7.77 4.38
C GLY A 50 7.92 7.80 4.17
N ASN A 51 7.49 8.92 3.62
CA ASN A 51 6.10 9.25 3.46
C ASN A 51 5.82 9.81 2.06
N ALA A 52 4.62 9.56 1.57
CA ALA A 52 4.13 10.09 0.30
C ALA A 52 2.67 10.50 0.40
N GLY A 53 2.31 11.56 -0.32
CA GLY A 53 0.92 11.87 -0.63
C GLY A 53 0.52 11.21 -1.94
N LEU A 54 -0.70 10.69 -2.02
CA LEU A 54 -1.23 10.00 -3.19
C LEU A 54 -2.61 10.54 -3.58
N SER A 55 -2.87 10.53 -4.89
CA SER A 55 -4.19 10.75 -5.46
C SER A 55 -4.48 9.68 -6.50
N ASP A 56 -5.71 9.21 -6.53
CA ASP A 56 -6.15 8.19 -7.48
C ASP A 56 -6.73 8.84 -8.73
N LYS A 57 -6.64 8.17 -9.87
CA LYS A 57 -7.36 8.58 -11.08
C LYS A 57 -8.88 8.54 -10.89
N ASN A 58 -9.36 7.61 -10.06
CA ASN A 58 -10.76 7.53 -9.66
C ASN A 58 -10.96 8.23 -8.30
N PRO A 59 -11.68 9.37 -8.24
CA PRO A 59 -11.93 10.07 -6.99
C PRO A 59 -12.82 9.30 -5.99
N GLU A 60 -13.45 8.20 -6.43
CA GLU A 60 -14.22 7.29 -5.56
C GLU A 60 -13.36 6.15 -4.99
N SER A 61 -12.10 6.02 -5.43
CA SER A 61 -11.17 5.04 -4.89
C SER A 61 -10.92 5.30 -3.40
N ILE A 62 -10.89 4.24 -2.58
CA ILE A 62 -10.52 4.35 -1.17
C ILE A 62 -9.11 4.91 -0.96
N PHE A 63 -8.25 4.81 -1.98
CA PHE A 63 -6.88 5.34 -1.96
C PHE A 63 -6.76 6.78 -2.49
N ASP A 64 -7.86 7.40 -2.95
CA ASP A 64 -7.81 8.81 -3.31
C ASP A 64 -7.56 9.70 -2.08
N LYS A 65 -6.74 10.75 -2.27
CA LYS A 65 -6.31 11.68 -1.21
C LYS A 65 -5.74 10.99 0.03
N SER A 66 -5.09 9.84 -0.15
CA SER A 66 -4.43 9.12 0.92
C SER A 66 -3.00 9.62 1.14
N THR A 67 -2.46 9.34 2.32
CA THR A 67 -1.01 9.36 2.52
C THR A 67 -0.53 7.96 2.82
N MET A 68 0.74 7.69 2.55
CA MET A 68 1.37 6.45 3.00
C MET A 68 2.65 6.75 3.76
N ASN A 69 2.95 5.89 4.73
CA ASN A 69 4.26 5.76 5.33
C ASN A 69 4.78 4.35 5.04
N CYS A 70 6.00 4.22 4.50
CA CYS A 70 6.61 2.92 4.26
C CYS A 70 7.99 2.84 4.91
N VAL A 71 8.26 1.68 5.49
CA VAL A 71 9.55 1.31 6.07
C VAL A 71 10.04 0.06 5.37
N GLY A 72 11.28 0.10 4.90
CA GLY A 72 11.86 -0.99 4.12
C GLY A 72 13.37 -0.90 3.99
N GLY A 73 13.91 -1.81 3.19
CA GLY A 73 15.34 -1.86 2.91
C GLY A 73 15.66 -2.73 1.70
N LEU A 74 16.90 -2.58 1.21
CA LEU A 74 17.43 -3.27 0.04
C LEU A 74 18.96 -3.31 0.08
N THR A 75 19.53 -4.20 -0.73
CA THR A 75 20.96 -4.28 -0.99
C THR A 75 21.24 -4.03 -2.47
N LEU A 76 22.11 -3.06 -2.75
CA LEU A 76 22.65 -2.86 -4.08
C LEU A 76 23.89 -3.73 -4.26
N VAL A 77 23.93 -4.47 -5.36
CA VAL A 77 25.11 -5.17 -5.87
C VAL A 77 25.42 -4.60 -7.25
N SER A 78 26.57 -3.94 -7.38
CA SER A 78 26.95 -3.22 -8.62
C SER A 78 25.85 -2.28 -9.13
N GLY A 79 25.19 -1.56 -8.21
CA GLY A 79 24.16 -0.57 -8.50
C GLY A 79 22.76 -1.13 -8.76
N LYS A 80 22.54 -2.45 -8.68
CA LYS A 80 21.23 -3.11 -8.89
C LYS A 80 20.74 -3.79 -7.62
N PHE A 81 19.43 -3.86 -7.45
CA PHE A 81 18.80 -4.58 -6.33
C PHE A 81 17.64 -5.43 -6.84
N ASP A 82 17.39 -6.55 -6.20
CA ASP A 82 16.24 -7.45 -6.41
C ASP A 82 15.69 -8.04 -5.10
N ASP A 83 16.18 -7.53 -3.96
CA ASP A 83 15.91 -7.98 -2.60
C ASP A 83 15.09 -6.98 -1.80
N GLU A 84 14.60 -5.90 -2.43
CA GLU A 84 13.89 -4.86 -1.70
C GLU A 84 12.60 -5.43 -1.08
N THR A 85 12.42 -5.16 0.21
CA THR A 85 11.20 -5.53 0.93
C THR A 85 10.85 -4.46 1.95
N GLY A 86 9.56 -4.38 2.28
CA GLY A 86 9.08 -3.49 3.32
C GLY A 86 7.58 -3.57 3.52
N MET A 87 7.08 -2.67 4.36
CA MET A 87 5.68 -2.55 4.69
C MET A 87 5.25 -1.10 4.66
N CYS A 88 4.03 -0.86 4.21
CA CYS A 88 3.41 0.45 4.14
C CYS A 88 2.13 0.49 4.98
N THR A 89 1.93 1.61 5.66
CA THR A 89 0.63 2.01 6.22
C THR A 89 0.07 3.13 5.35
N PHE A 90 -1.12 2.90 4.80
CA PHE A 90 -1.92 3.91 4.12
C PHE A 90 -2.89 4.52 5.12
N TYR A 91 -2.95 5.85 5.15
CA TYR A 91 -3.91 6.64 5.89
C TYR A 91 -4.93 7.16 4.88
N LEU A 92 -6.14 6.64 4.97
CA LEU A 92 -7.21 6.92 4.01
C LEU A 92 -7.93 8.22 4.38
N ALA A 93 -8.61 8.80 3.39
CA ALA A 93 -9.36 10.05 3.57
C ALA A 93 -10.52 9.94 4.57
N ASP A 94 -11.02 8.73 4.80
CA ASP A 94 -12.08 8.45 5.79
C ASP A 94 -11.54 8.20 7.21
N GLY A 95 -10.22 8.33 7.43
CA GLY A 95 -9.57 8.19 8.74
C GLY A 95 -9.13 6.76 9.07
N GLU A 96 -9.51 5.77 8.26
CA GLU A 96 -9.07 4.38 8.44
C GLU A 96 -7.68 4.13 7.83
N LYS A 97 -7.14 2.94 8.07
CA LYS A 97 -5.83 2.52 7.58
C LYS A 97 -5.90 1.23 6.78
N VAL A 98 -4.97 1.10 5.84
CA VAL A 98 -4.70 -0.14 5.08
C VAL A 98 -3.22 -0.46 5.14
N PHE A 99 -2.88 -1.73 5.31
CA PHE A 99 -1.51 -2.21 5.45
C PHE A 99 -1.10 -3.05 4.24
N MET A 100 0.10 -2.82 3.73
CA MET A 100 0.62 -3.55 2.57
C MET A 100 2.06 -4.00 2.79
N ASN A 101 2.40 -5.21 2.34
CA ASN A 101 3.78 -5.66 2.22
C ASN A 101 4.17 -5.66 0.75
N TYR A 102 5.43 -5.30 0.43
CA TYR A 102 5.90 -5.27 -0.94
C TYR A 102 7.25 -5.95 -1.11
N LYS A 103 7.51 -6.33 -2.37
CA LYS A 103 8.82 -6.76 -2.86
C LYS A 103 9.18 -5.98 -4.10
N GLY A 104 10.41 -5.53 -4.21
CA GLY A 104 10.87 -4.65 -5.27
C GLY A 104 12.21 -5.06 -5.89
N LYS A 105 12.45 -4.55 -7.09
CA LYS A 105 13.72 -4.64 -7.80
C LYS A 105 13.97 -3.37 -8.61
N GLY A 106 15.22 -3.09 -8.94
CA GLY A 106 15.55 -1.89 -9.71
C GLY A 106 17.03 -1.55 -9.76
N THR A 107 17.30 -0.28 -10.02
CA THR A 107 18.65 0.28 -10.13
C THR A 107 18.76 1.51 -9.24
N GLY A 108 19.80 1.54 -8.41
CA GLY A 108 20.07 2.64 -7.48
C GLY A 108 20.12 3.99 -8.20
N GLY A 109 19.43 4.99 -7.64
CA GLY A 109 19.38 6.35 -8.19
C GLY A 109 18.50 6.55 -9.43
N GLN A 110 17.95 5.49 -10.03
CA GLN A 110 17.04 5.60 -11.18
C GLN A 110 15.59 5.32 -10.78
N GLY A 111 15.37 4.21 -10.07
CA GLY A 111 14.04 3.82 -9.64
C GLY A 111 13.92 2.31 -9.46
N GLY A 112 12.69 1.87 -9.23
CA GLY A 112 12.38 0.46 -9.02
C GLY A 112 10.92 0.16 -9.26
N SER A 113 10.61 -1.12 -9.37
CA SER A 113 9.25 -1.60 -9.45
C SER A 113 9.10 -2.90 -8.67
N GLY A 114 7.85 -3.20 -8.32
CA GLY A 114 7.56 -4.26 -7.39
C GLY A 114 6.11 -4.70 -7.41
N THR A 115 5.83 -5.69 -6.59
CA THR A 115 4.48 -6.14 -6.31
C THR A 115 4.20 -5.94 -4.83
N PHE A 116 2.93 -5.72 -4.51
CA PHE A 116 2.49 -5.63 -3.13
C PHE A 116 1.29 -6.55 -2.89
N LYS A 117 1.08 -6.87 -1.62
CA LYS A 117 -0.10 -7.53 -1.10
C LYS A 117 -0.70 -6.67 -0.01
N ILE A 118 -2.01 -6.45 -0.07
CA ILE A 118 -2.78 -5.86 1.02
C ILE A 118 -2.99 -6.95 2.08
N ILE A 119 -2.55 -6.67 3.30
CA ILE A 119 -2.47 -7.66 4.39
C ILE A 119 -3.43 -7.37 5.54
N GLY A 120 -4.16 -6.26 5.49
CA GLY A 120 -5.19 -5.92 6.46
C GLY A 120 -5.49 -4.42 6.48
N GLY A 121 -6.39 -4.02 7.36
CA GLY A 121 -6.76 -2.62 7.57
C GLY A 121 -7.42 -2.40 8.93
N THR A 122 -8.08 -1.26 9.10
CA THR A 122 -8.85 -0.92 10.31
C THR A 122 -10.32 -0.67 10.00
N GLY A 123 -11.16 -0.74 11.03
CA GLY A 123 -12.59 -0.46 10.92
C GLY A 123 -13.26 -1.31 9.84
N LYS A 124 -13.94 -0.66 8.89
CA LYS A 124 -14.61 -1.36 7.77
C LYS A 124 -13.65 -2.09 6.82
N TYR A 125 -12.34 -1.85 6.93
CA TYR A 125 -11.31 -2.51 6.12
C TYR A 125 -10.53 -3.57 6.90
N GLU A 126 -10.97 -4.01 8.08
CA GLU A 126 -10.24 -5.01 8.89
C GLU A 126 -9.88 -6.28 8.08
N LYS A 127 -10.76 -6.69 7.17
CA LYS A 127 -10.61 -7.87 6.31
C LYS A 127 -10.19 -7.55 4.87
N ILE A 128 -9.73 -6.33 4.61
CA ILE A 128 -9.30 -5.95 3.27
C ILE A 128 -8.14 -6.84 2.81
N SER A 129 -8.27 -7.32 1.58
CA SER A 129 -7.22 -8.10 0.91
C SER A 129 -7.13 -7.68 -0.55
N GLY A 130 -5.99 -7.95 -1.17
CA GLY A 130 -5.74 -7.52 -2.53
C GLY A 130 -4.28 -7.61 -2.90
N THR A 131 -3.99 -7.31 -4.16
CA THR A 131 -2.64 -7.33 -4.72
C THR A 131 -2.50 -6.27 -5.78
N GLY A 132 -1.27 -5.91 -6.08
CA GLY A 132 -1.01 -5.02 -7.20
C GLY A 132 0.46 -4.80 -7.46
N PHE A 133 0.70 -3.74 -8.23
CA PHE A 133 2.00 -3.33 -8.72
C PHE A 133 2.34 -1.93 -8.25
N SER A 134 3.59 -1.73 -7.87
CA SER A 134 4.14 -0.41 -7.56
C SER A 134 5.36 -0.12 -8.42
N SER A 135 5.54 1.14 -8.75
CA SER A 135 6.78 1.66 -9.33
C SER A 135 7.15 2.99 -8.71
N ARG A 136 8.44 3.29 -8.74
CA ARG A 136 8.97 4.58 -8.33
C ARG A 136 10.04 5.06 -9.30
N GLN A 137 10.09 6.37 -9.48
CA GLN A 137 11.18 7.06 -10.16
C GLN A 137 11.83 8.02 -9.19
N ASN A 138 13.16 7.98 -9.07
CA ASN A 138 13.89 8.89 -8.21
C ASN A 138 13.78 10.33 -8.74
N LEU A 139 13.59 11.27 -7.83
CA LEU A 139 13.57 12.70 -8.11
C LEU A 139 14.78 13.35 -7.45
N LYS A 140 15.28 14.43 -8.05
CA LYS A 140 16.22 15.31 -7.39
C LYS A 140 15.50 16.06 -6.28
N GLY A 141 16.09 16.13 -5.09
CA GLY A 141 15.56 16.95 -4.01
C GLY A 141 16.62 17.28 -2.96
N LYS A 142 16.20 17.41 -1.70
CA LYS A 142 17.05 17.87 -0.60
C LYS A 142 18.14 16.84 -0.28
N GLU A 143 19.36 17.32 -0.05
CA GLU A 143 20.44 16.44 0.43
C GLU A 143 20.07 15.74 1.75
N GLY A 144 20.51 14.49 1.88
CA GLY A 144 20.17 13.61 3.02
C GLY A 144 18.83 12.90 2.90
N PHE A 145 18.01 13.23 1.90
CA PHE A 145 16.73 12.56 1.63
C PHE A 145 16.74 11.95 0.23
N ALA A 146 16.06 10.81 0.07
CA ALA A 146 15.62 10.38 -1.25
C ALA A 146 14.23 10.95 -1.52
N HIS A 147 13.96 11.27 -2.79
CA HIS A 147 12.65 11.70 -3.25
C HIS A 147 12.22 10.83 -4.41
N SER A 148 10.91 10.59 -4.53
CA SER A 148 10.37 9.80 -5.64
C SER A 148 9.01 10.27 -6.10
N MET A 149 8.75 10.07 -7.40
CA MET A 149 7.41 9.90 -7.92
C MET A 149 7.04 8.43 -7.79
N ASN A 150 5.89 8.15 -7.18
CA ASN A 150 5.38 6.80 -6.93
C ASN A 150 4.11 6.57 -7.73
N GLN A 151 3.95 5.37 -8.25
CA GLN A 151 2.73 4.93 -8.91
C GLN A 151 2.36 3.54 -8.37
N MET A 152 1.07 3.37 -8.07
CA MET A 152 0.54 2.14 -7.52
C MET A 152 -0.78 1.82 -8.19
N SER A 153 -0.97 0.56 -8.57
CA SER A 153 -2.24 0.08 -9.09
C SER A 153 -2.51 -1.32 -8.63
N GLY A 154 -3.78 -1.64 -8.43
CA GLY A 154 -4.16 -2.97 -7.96
C GLY A 154 -5.66 -3.12 -7.81
N GLU A 155 -6.02 -4.25 -7.23
CA GLU A 155 -7.40 -4.62 -6.95
C GLU A 155 -7.51 -5.06 -5.49
N TYR A 156 -8.64 -4.78 -4.87
CA TYR A 156 -8.91 -5.11 -3.48
C TYR A 156 -10.36 -5.55 -3.25
N THR A 157 -10.57 -6.23 -2.14
CA THR A 157 -11.88 -6.63 -1.62
C THR A 157 -11.90 -6.45 -0.09
N TYR A 158 -12.96 -5.85 0.47
CA TYR A 158 -13.17 -5.67 1.92
C TYR A 158 -14.63 -5.87 2.36
#